data_AF-A0A9X3YEQ6-F1
#
_entry.id   AF-A0A9X3YEQ6-F1
#
_cell.length_a   1.000
_cell.length_b   1.000
_cell.length_c   1.000
_cell.angle_alpha   90.00
_cell.angle_beta   90.00
_cell.angle_gamma   90.00
#
_symmetry.space_group_name_H-M   'P 1'
#
loop_
_entity.id
_entity.type
_entity.pdbx_description
1 polymer ?
#
loop_
_entity_poly.entity_id
_entity_poly.type
_entity_poly.pdbx_seq_one_letter_code
_entity_poly.pdbx_strand_id
1 'polypeptide(L)'
;MLKRSLAAVAGLALSLSIATTHAAETLRVSAIPDEAPTELIRKFKPLGEYLEQQLGMPVKFTPVSDYAAVVESLASDRLDLAWLGGFTFVQTRLKTGDAIPLV
;
A
#
# COMPACT_ATOMS: atom_id res chain seq x y z
N MET A 1 -2.60 -43.63 -33.58
CA MET A 1 -1.45 -42.82 -33.13
C MET A 1 -1.80 -41.34 -32.94
N LEU A 2 -2.75 -40.78 -33.70
CA LEU A 2 -3.20 -39.37 -33.60
C LEU A 2 -3.81 -38.96 -32.24
N LYS A 3 -4.44 -39.89 -31.51
CA LYS A 3 -5.09 -39.61 -30.21
C LYS A 3 -4.11 -39.43 -29.04
N ARG A 4 -2.88 -39.97 -29.15
CA ARG A 4 -1.81 -39.79 -28.15
C ARG A 4 -1.10 -38.46 -28.32
N SER A 5 -0.95 -38.00 -29.56
CA SER A 5 -0.36 -36.70 -29.90
C SER A 5 -1.24 -35.52 -29.42
N LEU A 6 -2.56 -35.69 -29.43
CA LEU A 6 -3.50 -34.66 -28.97
C LEU A 6 -3.47 -34.47 -27.45
N ALA A 7 -3.23 -35.54 -26.69
CA ALA A 7 -3.08 -35.48 -25.23
C ALA A 7 -1.78 -34.79 -24.79
N ALA A 8 -0.69 -34.92 -25.57
CA ALA A 8 0.59 -34.28 -25.28
C ALA A 8 0.57 -32.77 -25.52
N VAL A 9 -0.20 -32.30 -26.51
CA VAL A 9 -0.36 -30.86 -26.80
C VAL A 9 -1.27 -30.17 -25.77
N ALA A 10 -2.31 -30.87 -25.28
CA ALA A 10 -3.16 -30.36 -24.20
C ALA A 10 -2.42 -30.23 -22.86
N GLY A 11 -1.47 -31.13 -22.56
CA GLY A 11 -0.65 -31.06 -21.35
C GLY A 11 0.34 -29.90 -21.33
N LEU A 12 0.93 -29.56 -22.49
CA LEU A 12 1.91 -28.47 -22.59
C LEU A 12 1.27 -27.07 -22.52
N ALA A 13 0.01 -26.94 -22.95
CA ALA A 13 -0.74 -25.69 -22.87
C ALA A 13 -1.17 -25.33 -21.43
N LEU A 14 -1.33 -26.32 -20.54
CA LEU A 14 -1.76 -26.10 -19.15
C LEU A 14 -0.59 -25.69 -18.22
N SER A 15 0.65 -26.01 -18.59
CA SER A 15 1.86 -25.68 -17.81
C SER A 15 2.33 -24.22 -17.96
N LEU A 16 1.73 -23.41 -18.84
CA LEU A 16 2.18 -22.04 -19.11
C LEU A 16 1.32 -20.93 -18.47
N SER A 17 0.30 -21.28 -17.68
CA SER A 17 -0.77 -20.33 -17.32
C SER A 17 -0.83 -19.87 -15.86
N ILE A 18 0.22 -20.03 -15.05
CA ILE A 18 0.17 -19.56 -13.64
C ILE A 18 1.45 -18.80 -13.25
N ALA A 19 1.91 -17.90 -14.11
CA ALA A 19 2.63 -16.72 -13.64
C ALA A 19 1.59 -15.63 -13.40
N THR A 20 0.86 -15.71 -12.28
CA THR A 20 0.10 -14.56 -11.80
C THR A 20 1.09 -13.50 -11.38
N THR A 21 1.45 -12.60 -12.29
CA THR A 21 2.10 -11.34 -11.95
C THR A 21 1.13 -10.58 -11.04
N HIS A 22 1.26 -10.73 -9.72
CA HIS A 22 0.62 -9.81 -8.80
C HIS A 22 1.20 -8.43 -9.12
N ALA A 23 0.34 -7.52 -9.57
CA ALA A 23 0.72 -6.12 -9.62
C ALA A 23 1.19 -5.73 -8.21
N ALA A 24 2.37 -5.13 -8.10
CA ALA A 24 2.86 -4.67 -6.80
C ALA A 24 1.80 -3.70 -6.23
N GLU A 25 1.21 -4.08 -5.10
CA GLU A 25 0.30 -3.20 -4.38
C GLU A 25 1.05 -1.90 -4.07
N THR A 26 0.37 -0.76 -4.19
CA THR A 26 1.00 0.53 -3.87
C THR A 26 0.87 0.78 -2.38
N LEU A 27 1.97 1.06 -1.69
CA LEU A 27 1.94 1.49 -0.30
C LEU A 27 1.45 2.95 -0.24
N ARG A 28 0.27 3.17 0.33
CA ARG A 28 -0.38 4.49 0.44
C ARG A 28 -0.04 5.09 1.78
N VAL A 29 0.80 6.13 1.72
CA VAL A 29 1.31 6.83 2.91
C VAL A 29 0.64 8.19 3.04
N SER A 30 0.39 8.63 4.26
CA SER A 30 -0.05 10.01 4.53
C SER A 30 0.62 10.58 5.78
N ALA A 31 0.24 11.80 6.13
CA ALA A 31 0.57 12.45 7.38
C ALA A 31 -0.65 13.24 7.85
N ILE A 32 -0.76 13.48 9.16
CA ILE A 32 -1.67 14.50 9.67
C ILE A 32 -1.40 15.86 8.96
N PRO A 33 -2.44 16.66 8.67
CA PRO A 33 -2.28 17.92 7.95
C PRO A 33 -1.85 19.05 8.91
N ASP A 34 -0.66 18.91 9.51
CA ASP A 34 -0.04 19.92 10.38
C ASP A 34 0.68 21.03 9.61
N GLU A 35 0.96 20.79 8.33
CA GLU A 35 1.54 21.75 7.39
C GLU A 35 0.74 21.82 6.08
N ALA A 36 1.08 22.80 5.24
CA ALA A 36 0.49 22.89 3.91
C ALA A 36 0.78 21.61 3.09
N PRO A 37 -0.17 21.10 2.30
CA PRO A 37 0.01 19.87 1.52
C PRO A 37 1.26 19.86 0.63
N THR A 38 1.65 21.02 0.08
CA THR A 38 2.86 21.16 -0.73
C THR A 38 4.14 20.89 0.08
N GLU A 39 4.20 21.35 1.33
CA GLU A 39 5.34 21.11 2.22
C GLU A 39 5.40 19.65 2.67
N LEU A 40 4.25 19.06 3.00
CA LEU A 40 4.18 17.63 3.34
C LEU A 40 4.66 16.74 2.19
N ILE A 41 4.22 17.02 0.96
CA ILE A 41 4.68 16.30 -0.24
C ILE A 41 6.19 16.50 -0.46
N ARG A 42 6.68 17.73 -0.31
CA ARG A 42 8.12 18.05 -0.46
C ARG A 42 8.97 17.28 0.56
N LYS A 43 8.52 17.21 1.82
CA LYS A 43 9.18 16.47 2.90
C LYS A 43 9.09 14.95 2.72
N PHE A 44 7.94 14.46 2.26
CA PHE A 44 7.73 13.04 2.02
C PHE A 44 8.56 12.52 0.86
N LYS A 45 8.71 13.28 -0.22
CA LYS A 45 9.37 12.85 -1.47
C LYS A 45 10.67 12.04 -1.26
N PRO A 46 11.70 12.52 -0.54
CA PRO A 46 12.93 11.76 -0.33
C PRO A 46 12.71 10.45 0.46
N LEU A 47 11.77 10.43 1.41
CA LEU A 47 11.41 9.22 2.14
C LEU A 47 10.66 8.23 1.24
N GLY A 48 9.73 8.72 0.43
CA GLY A 48 8.98 7.91 -0.54
C GLY A 48 9.92 7.21 -1.52
N GLU A 49 10.84 7.96 -2.15
CA GLU A 49 11.85 7.42 -3.08
C GLU A 49 12.73 6.35 -2.40
N TYR A 50 13.15 6.60 -1.15
CA TYR A 50 13.91 5.63 -0.38
C TYR A 50 13.11 4.35 -0.11
N LEU A 51 11.85 4.47 0.34
CA LEU A 51 10.99 3.33 0.63
C LEU A 51 10.67 2.52 -0.64
N GLU A 52 10.42 3.17 -1.77
CA GLU A 52 10.24 2.50 -3.06
C GLU A 52 11.45 1.62 -3.40
N GLN A 53 12.66 2.16 -3.22
CA GLN A 53 13.89 1.41 -3.48
C GLN A 53 14.08 0.23 -2.52
N GLN A 54 13.78 0.41 -1.23
CA GLN A 54 13.98 -0.66 -0.23
C GLN A 54 12.93 -1.76 -0.32
N LEU A 55 11.69 -1.41 -0.65
CA LEU A 55 10.56 -2.34 -0.65
C LEU A 55 10.36 -3.00 -2.03
N GLY A 56 10.88 -2.41 -3.11
CA GLY A 56 10.66 -2.89 -4.47
C GLY A 56 9.20 -2.78 -4.91
N MET A 57 8.42 -1.86 -4.31
CA MET A 57 7.02 -1.61 -4.62
C MET A 57 6.75 -0.09 -4.70
N PRO A 58 5.71 0.37 -5.43
CA PRO A 58 5.36 1.78 -5.48
C PRO A 58 4.95 2.32 -4.10
N VAL A 59 5.35 3.55 -3.78
CA VAL A 59 4.98 4.23 -2.53
C VAL A 59 4.42 5.60 -2.87
N LYS A 60 3.16 5.84 -2.49
CA LYS A 60 2.43 7.04 -2.87
C LYS A 60 1.99 7.84 -1.67
N PHE A 61 2.32 9.13 -1.66
CA PHE A 61 1.71 10.07 -0.72
C PHE A 61 0.27 10.39 -1.12
N THR A 62 -0.66 10.20 -0.18
CA THR A 62 -2.07 10.54 -0.34
C THR A 62 -2.42 11.63 0.67
N PRO A 63 -2.65 12.89 0.23
CA PRO A 63 -3.01 13.96 1.15
C PRO A 63 -4.41 13.74 1.74
N VAL A 64 -4.61 14.25 2.95
CA VAL A 64 -5.86 14.22 3.70
C VAL A 64 -6.31 15.64 4.04
N SER A 65 -7.61 15.84 4.27
CA SER A 65 -8.19 17.15 4.55
C SER A 65 -8.02 17.60 6.00
N ASP A 66 -8.03 16.66 6.94
CA ASP A 66 -8.04 16.91 8.38
C ASP A 66 -7.58 15.67 9.17
N TYR A 67 -7.48 15.80 10.49
CA TYR A 67 -7.04 14.74 11.40
C TYR A 67 -8.00 13.54 11.43
N ALA A 68 -9.32 13.78 11.41
CA ALA A 68 -10.31 12.70 11.44
C ALA A 68 -10.27 11.90 10.13
N ALA A 69 -10.01 12.58 9.01
CA ALA A 69 -9.87 11.94 7.71
C ALA A 69 -8.71 10.93 7.68
N VAL A 70 -7.59 11.16 8.37
CA VAL A 70 -6.50 10.17 8.48
C VAL A 70 -6.97 8.92 9.20
N VAL A 71 -7.66 9.09 10.34
CA VAL A 71 -8.18 8.00 11.17
C VAL A 71 -9.15 7.14 10.36
N GLU A 72 -10.12 7.77 9.69
CA GLU A 72 -11.11 7.06 8.87
C GLU A 72 -10.46 6.42 7.63
N SER A 73 -9.43 7.05 7.05
CA SER A 73 -8.74 6.49 5.89
C SER A 73 -7.92 5.24 6.25
N LEU A 74 -7.30 5.20 7.43
CA LEU A 74 -6.67 3.98 7.94
C LEU A 74 -7.71 2.91 8.28
N ALA A 75 -8.83 3.30 8.91
CA ALA A 75 -9.90 2.37 9.29
C ALA A 75 -10.69 1.78 8.11
N SER A 76 -10.59 2.39 6.92
CA SER A 76 -11.29 1.96 5.71
C SER A 76 -10.34 1.43 4.63
N ASP A 77 -9.12 1.05 5.02
CA ASP A 77 -8.07 0.53 4.14
C ASP A 77 -7.82 1.43 2.92
N ARG A 78 -7.94 2.76 3.09
CA ARG A 78 -7.56 3.76 2.07
C ARG A 78 -6.12 4.24 2.24
N LEU A 79 -5.55 4.08 3.43
CA LEU A 79 -4.16 4.31 3.77
C LEU A 79 -3.59 3.06 4.43
N ASP A 80 -2.30 2.82 4.21
CA ASP A 80 -1.55 1.70 4.78
C ASP A 80 -0.61 2.18 5.89
N LEU A 81 -0.13 3.42 5.79
CA LEU A 81 0.80 4.04 6.73
C LEU A 81 0.47 5.52 6.88
N ALA A 82 0.58 6.06 8.10
CA ALA A 82 0.48 7.50 8.31
C ALA A 82 1.44 8.00 9.40
N TRP A 83 1.99 9.20 9.20
CA TRP A 83 2.64 9.95 10.27
C TRP A 83 1.58 10.57 11.19
N LEU A 84 1.54 10.12 12.44
CA LEU A 84 0.53 10.52 13.43
C LEU A 84 1.19 11.16 14.66
N GLY A 85 0.49 12.13 15.25
CA GLY A 85 0.74 12.51 16.64
C GLY A 85 0.16 11.50 17.62
N GLY A 86 0.61 11.52 18.88
CA GLY A 86 0.24 10.52 19.88
C GLY A 86 -1.27 10.40 20.14
N PHE A 87 -2.00 11.53 20.20
CA PHE A 87 -3.45 11.49 20.37
C PHE A 87 -4.17 10.89 19.16
N THR A 88 -3.76 11.26 17.95
CA THR A 88 -4.33 10.71 16.70
C THR A 88 -4.04 9.22 16.58
N PHE A 89 -2.86 8.76 16.99
CA PHE A 89 -2.57 7.33 17.08
C PHE A 89 -3.54 6.59 18.02
N VAL A 90 -3.81 7.12 19.22
CA VAL A 90 -4.78 6.51 20.14
C VAL A 90 -6.17 6.41 19.50
N GLN A 91 -6.61 7.47 18.80
CA GLN A 91 -7.88 7.45 18.07
C GLN A 91 -7.89 6.38 16.97
N THR A 92 -6.82 6.29 16.17
CA THR A 92 -6.67 5.24 15.15
C THR A 92 -6.72 3.86 15.78
N ARG A 93 -5.94 3.60 16.84
CA ARG A 93 -5.91 2.29 17.50
C ARG A 93 -7.27 1.89 18.07
N LEU A 94 -8.01 2.84 18.66
CA LEU A 94 -9.37 2.60 19.15
C LEU A 94 -10.36 2.31 18.01
N LYS A 95 -10.17 2.94 16.84
CA LYS A 95 -11.04 2.79 15.68
C LYS A 95 -10.78 1.49 14.90
N THR A 96 -9.53 1.15 14.64
CA THR A 96 -9.16 -0.03 13.82
C THR A 96 -8.98 -1.30 14.67
N GLY A 97 -8.59 -1.15 15.94
CA GLY A 97 -8.27 -2.26 16.85
C GLY A 97 -6.86 -2.83 16.68
N ASP A 98 -6.18 -2.53 15.57
CA ASP A 98 -4.97 -3.21 15.14
C ASP A 98 -3.83 -2.29 14.64
N ALA A 99 -4.02 -0.96 14.63
CA ALA A 99 -2.96 -0.02 14.21
C ALA A 99 -1.65 -0.21 14.99
N ILE A 100 -0.54 -0.46 14.30
CA ILE A 100 0.76 -0.80 14.90
C ILE A 100 1.69 0.43 14.84
N PRO A 101 2.20 0.94 15.97
CA PRO A 101 3.23 1.97 15.95
C PRO A 101 4.57 1.38 15.50
N LEU A 102 5.28 2.07 14.59
CA LEU A 102 6.57 1.62 14.06
C LEU A 102 7.79 2.22 14.78
N VAL A 103 7.59 3.29 15.56
CA VAL A 103 8.61 4.00 16.33
C VAL A 103 8.09 4.41 17.70
#